data_AF-A0A1H7VQ75-F1
#
_entry.id   AF-A0A1H7VQ75-F1
#
_cell.length_a   1.000
_cell.length_b   1.000
_cell.length_c   1.000
_cell.angle_alpha   90.00
_cell.angle_beta   90.00
_cell.angle_gamma   90.00
#
_symmetry.space_group_name_H-M   'P 1'
#
loop_
_entity.id
_entity.type
_entity.pdbx_description
1 polymer ?
#
loop_
_entity_poly.entity_id
_entity_poly.type
_entity_poly.pdbx_seq_one_letter_code
_entity_poly.pdbx_strand_id
1 'polypeptide(L)' 'MGTRKAVVGDKIISVKGIKGKVEKVKENSVIVEIIENLSEYEFMNNRTVVSHKNYMVI' A
#
# COMPACT_ATOMS: atom_id res chain seq x y z
N MET A 1 12.48 4.88 -13.98
CA MET A 1 11.44 5.54 -13.17
C MET A 1 11.80 5.36 -11.71
N GLY A 2 12.20 6.42 -11.01
CA GLY A 2 12.56 6.32 -9.59
C GLY A 2 11.32 6.03 -8.77
N THR A 3 11.29 4.93 -8.03
CA THR A 3 10.26 4.63 -7.04
C THR A 3 10.40 5.63 -5.89
N ARG A 4 9.64 6.73 -5.95
CA ARG A 4 9.52 7.62 -4.78
C ARG A 4 8.89 6.86 -3.62
N LYS A 5 9.39 7.06 -2.41
CA LYS A 5 8.71 6.55 -1.21
C LYS A 5 7.37 7.27 -1.09
N ALA A 6 6.31 6.51 -0.88
CA ALA A 6 4.98 7.05 -0.64
C ALA A 6 4.96 7.85 0.66
N VAL A 7 4.18 8.93 0.67
CA VAL A 7 3.88 9.73 1.85
C VAL A 7 2.45 9.48 2.31
N VAL A 8 2.12 9.93 3.53
CA VAL A 8 0.73 9.85 4.02
C VAL A 8 -0.19 10.58 3.05
N GLY A 9 -1.29 9.92 2.67
CA GLY A 9 -2.25 10.41 1.70
C GLY A 9 -2.06 9.91 0.27
N ASP A 10 -0.86 9.41 -0.08
CA ASP A 10 -0.62 8.84 -1.41
C ASP A 10 -1.46 7.58 -1.63
N LYS A 11 -1.83 7.34 -2.89
CA LYS A 11 -2.39 6.06 -3.32
C LYS A 11 -1.26 5.17 -3.81
N ILE A 12 -1.31 3.90 -3.42
CA ILE A 12 -0.35 2.90 -3.87
C ILE A 12 -1.09 1.69 -4.43
N ILE A 13 -0.42 0.98 -5.33
CA ILE A 13 -0.79 -0.36 -5.74
C ILE A 13 0.33 -1.32 -5.35
N SER A 14 -0.02 -2.34 -4.56
CA SER A 14 0.89 -3.43 -4.21
C SER A 14 1.09 -4.35 -5.40
N VAL A 15 2.25 -5.00 -5.48
CA VAL A 15 2.52 -6.07 -6.47
C VAL A 15 1.50 -7.22 -6.38
N LYS A 16 0.80 -7.36 -5.26
CA LYS A 16 -0.29 -8.33 -5.05
C LYS A 16 -1.67 -7.84 -5.51
N GLY A 17 -1.77 -6.68 -6.16
CA GLY A 17 -3.04 -6.13 -6.64
C GLY A 17 -3.88 -5.40 -5.58
N ILE A 18 -3.31 -5.06 -4.43
CA ILE A 18 -3.99 -4.29 -3.40
C ILE A 18 -3.81 -2.81 -3.69
N LYS A 19 -4.90 -2.09 -3.96
CA LYS A 19 -4.88 -0.63 -4.05
C LYS A 19 -5.35 -0.04 -2.74
N GLY A 20 -4.59 0.91 -2.24
CA GLY A 20 -4.91 1.56 -0.97
C GLY A 20 -4.31 2.93 -0.84
N LYS A 21 -4.77 3.65 0.18
CA LYS A 21 -4.25 4.96 0.57
C LYS A 21 -3.32 4.80 1.76
N VAL A 22 -2.15 5.44 1.71
CA VAL A 22 -1.17 5.40 2.79
C VAL A 22 -1.68 6.19 3.98
N GLU A 23 -1.89 5.50 5.09
CA GLU A 23 -2.24 6.08 6.39
C GLU A 23 -0.99 6.40 7.21
N LYS A 24 0.03 5.54 7.12
CA LYS A 24 1.27 5.69 7.90
C LYS A 24 2.48 5.17 7.13
N VAL A 25 3.57 5.92 7.19
CA VAL A 25 4.87 5.48 6.67
C VAL A 25 5.74 5.02 7.83
N LYS A 26 6.31 3.82 7.71
CA LYS A 26 7.34 3.26 8.59
C LYS A 26 8.67 3.23 7.85
N GLU A 27 9.74 2.83 8.54
CA GLU A 27 11.08 2.76 7.96
C GLU A 27 11.17 1.83 6.74
N ASN A 28 10.51 0.66 6.81
CA ASN A 28 10.60 -0.41 5.82
C ASN A 28 9.28 -0.74 5.11
N SER A 29 8.19 -0.07 5.50
CA SER A 29 6.84 -0.37 5.03
C SER A 29 5.88 0.81 5.18
N VAL A 30 4.71 0.68 4.56
CA VAL A 30 3.57 1.59 4.71
C VAL A 30 2.37 0.81 5.23
N ILE A 31 1.59 1.45 6.10
CA ILE A 31 0.24 0.99 6.44
C ILE A 31 -0.71 1.65 5.46
N VAL A 32 -1.53 0.85 4.80
CA VAL A 32 -2.48 1.30 3.79
C VAL A 32 -3.89 0.88 4.17
N GLU A 33 -4.81 1.82 4.03
CA GLU A 33 -6.24 1.56 4.00
C GLU A 33 -6.61 1.06 2.60
N ILE A 34 -7.20 -0.11 2.53
CA ILE A 34 -7.54 -0.82 1.31
C ILE A 34 -8.78 -0.17 0.71
N ILE A 35 -8.63 0.33 -0.50
CA ILE A 35 -9.73 0.88 -1.29
C ILE A 35 -10.27 -0.20 -2.22
N GLU A 36 -9.37 -0.97 -2.82
CA GLU A 36 -9.72 -2.05 -3.74
C GLU A 36 -8.76 -3.22 -3.52
N ASN A 37 -9.33 -4.41 -3.39
CA ASN A 37 -8.58 -5.64 -3.18
C ASN A 37 -8.82 -6.58 -4.36
N LEU A 38 -7.86 -6.63 -5.28
CA LEU A 38 -7.85 -7.59 -6.38
C LEU A 38 -7.10 -8.87 -6.03
N SER A 39 -6.72 -9.03 -4.76
CA SER A 39 -6.02 -10.22 -4.26
C SER A 39 -7.02 -11.21 -3.67
N GLU A 40 -6.59 -12.47 -3.57
CA GLU A 40 -7.39 -13.55 -2.97
C GLU A 40 -7.44 -13.49 -1.43
N TYR A 41 -6.84 -12.48 -0.81
CA TYR A 41 -6.71 -12.38 0.65
C TYR A 41 -7.82 -11.53 1.26
N GLU A 42 -8.41 -11.98 2.37
CA GLU A 42 -9.29 -11.15 3.18
C GLU A 42 -8.50 -10.38 4.25
N PHE A 43 -8.78 -9.09 4.40
CA PHE A 43 -8.08 -8.21 5.35
C PHE A 43 -9.02 -7.73 6.44
N MET A 44 -8.68 -8.03 7.70
CA MET A 44 -9.42 -7.49 8.83
C MET A 44 -9.20 -5.96 8.94
N ASN A 45 -10.30 -5.22 9.13
CA ASN A 45 -10.32 -3.75 9.22
C ASN A 45 -9.89 -2.99 7.95
N ASN A 46 -9.93 -3.62 6.76
CA ASN A 46 -9.55 -2.98 5.49
C ASN A 46 -8.18 -2.31 5.54
N ARG A 47 -7.23 -2.85 6.30
CA ARG A 47 -5.88 -2.31 6.42
C ARG A 47 -4.85 -3.40 6.20
N THR A 48 -3.74 -3.04 5.55
CA THR A 48 -2.61 -3.95 5.36
C THR A 48 -1.28 -3.22 5.42
N VAL A 49 -0.21 -3.98 5.55
CA VAL A 49 1.16 -3.48 5.60
C VAL A 49 1.86 -3.89 4.32
N VAL A 50 2.40 -2.91 3.58
CA VAL A 50 3.08 -3.15 2.31
C VAL A 50 4.53 -2.65 2.41
N SER A 51 5.50 -3.47 2.01
CA SER A 51 6.91 -3.06 2.00
C SER A 51 7.18 -2.00 0.94
N HIS A 52 8.14 -1.09 1.20
CA HIS A 52 8.65 -0.14 0.21
C HIS A 52 9.16 -0.78 -1.09
N LYS A 53 9.49 -2.08 -1.06
CA LYS A 53 9.92 -2.84 -2.24
C LYS A 53 8.77 -3.41 -3.08
N ASN A 54 7.54 -3.40 -2.54
CA ASN A 54 6.41 -4.16 -3.04
C ASN A 54 5.21 -3.29 -3.43
N TYR A 55 5.42 -2.00 -3.72
CA TYR A 55 4.37 -1.13 -4.23
C TYR A 55 4.86 -0.12 -5.27
N MET A 56 3.91 0.45 -6.00
CA MET A 56 4.08 1.64 -6.83
C MET A 56 3.12 2.74 -6.37
N VAL A 57 3.61 3.98 -6.29
CA VAL A 57 2.77 5.16 -6.03
C VAL A 57 2.07 5.55 -7.33
N ILE A 58 0.76 5.81 -7.27
CA ILE A 58 -0.08 6.24 -8.40
C ILE A 58 -0.63 7.64 -8.20
#